data_AF-A0AAU9TSR6-F1
#
_entry.id   AF-A0AAU9TSR6-F1
#
_cell.length_a   1.000
_cell.length_b   1.000
_cell.length_c   1.000
_cell.angle_alpha   90.00
_cell.angle_beta   90.00
_cell.angle_gamma   90.00
#
_symmetry.space_group_name_H-M   'P 1'
#
loop_
_entity.id
_entity.type
_entity.pdbx_description
1 polymer ?
#
loop_
_entity_poly.entity_id
_entity_poly.type
_entity_poly.pdbx_seq_one_letter_code
_entity_poly.pdbx_strand_id
1 'polypeptide(L)'
;MKHFLKTGTLMTERCDGNRKELAFREKLAAVKTFISGFNCNEPHYCRGKTKTYYLAAELSINKIWHMYNAQAANNLKVKKAYFRNIQYAF
;
A
#
# COMPACT_ATOMS: atom_id res chain seq x y z
N MET A 1 4.29 40.42 -2.92
CA MET A 1 4.12 40.89 -1.52
C MET A 1 2.70 41.38 -1.16
N LYS A 2 1.70 41.41 -2.06
CA LYS A 2 0.36 41.95 -1.74
C LYS A 2 -0.45 41.13 -0.71
N HIS A 3 -0.23 39.82 -0.61
CA HIS A 3 -0.93 38.94 0.33
C HIS A 3 -0.51 39.18 1.79
N PHE A 4 0.81 39.30 2.05
CA PHE A 4 1.34 39.57 3.39
C PHE A 4 0.83 40.89 3.98
N LEU A 5 0.75 41.94 3.15
CA LEU A 5 0.27 43.27 3.55
C LEU A 5 -1.21 43.28 3.98
N LYS A 6 -2.03 42.30 3.56
CA LYS A 6 -3.45 42.21 3.94
C LYS A 6 -3.69 41.31 5.15
N THR A 7 -2.94 40.22 5.27
CA THR A 7 -3.27 39.12 6.20
C THR A 7 -2.22 38.92 7.30
N GLY A 8 -1.10 39.64 7.25
CA GLY A 8 0.02 39.52 8.21
C GLY A 8 0.76 38.17 8.17
N THR A 9 0.36 37.26 7.29
CA THR A 9 0.89 35.89 7.18
C THR A 9 1.77 35.75 5.95
N LEU A 10 2.97 35.21 6.15
CA LEU A 10 3.88 34.85 5.07
C LEU A 10 3.24 33.73 4.23
N MET A 11 3.55 33.69 2.93
CA MET A 11 3.08 32.60 2.09
C MET A 11 3.74 31.30 2.55
N THR A 12 2.94 30.39 3.10
CA THR A 12 3.36 29.03 3.45
C THR A 12 3.21 28.12 2.23
N GLU A 13 4.25 27.33 1.92
CA GLU A 13 4.15 26.27 0.93
C GLU A 13 3.14 25.22 1.37
N ARG A 14 2.10 25.00 0.55
CA ARG A 14 1.16 23.89 0.76
C ARG A 14 1.75 22.65 0.09
N CYS A 15 2.65 21.97 0.79
CA CYS A 15 3.20 20.69 0.33
C CYS A 15 2.11 19.62 0.36
N ASP A 16 1.36 19.50 -0.75
CA ASP A 16 0.29 18.51 -0.98
C ASP A 16 0.84 17.07 -1.21
N GLY A 17 2.03 16.77 -0.69
CA GLY A 17 2.76 15.52 -0.98
C GLY A 17 2.03 14.27 -0.49
N ASN A 18 1.35 14.36 0.66
CA ASN A 18 0.76 13.20 1.33
C ASN A 18 -0.72 12.97 1.02
N ARG A 19 -1.32 13.76 0.12
CA ARG A 19 -2.75 13.64 -0.20
C ARG A 19 -3.12 12.27 -0.76
N LYS A 20 -2.28 11.71 -1.63
CA LYS A 20 -2.48 10.37 -2.20
C LYS A 20 -2.31 9.29 -1.13
N GLU A 21 -1.29 9.41 -0.29
CA GLU A 21 -1.05 8.46 0.81
C GLU A 21 -2.24 8.41 1.76
N LEU A 22 -2.78 9.57 2.15
CA LEU A 22 -3.97 9.65 3.00
C LEU A 22 -5.20 8.99 2.36
N ALA A 23 -5.41 9.22 1.05
CA ALA A 23 -6.55 8.67 0.31
C ALA A 23 -6.44 7.15 0.09
N PHE A 24 -5.23 6.60 0.03
CA PHE A 24 -5.00 5.17 -0.23
C PHE A 24 -4.59 4.37 1.00
N ARG A 25 -4.36 5.04 2.14
CA ARG A 25 -4.01 4.46 3.45
C ARG A 25 -4.91 3.29 3.83
N GLU A 26 -6.22 3.49 3.76
CA GLU A 26 -7.19 2.48 4.22
C GLU A 26 -7.15 1.23 3.34
N LYS A 27 -7.05 1.42 2.01
CA LYS A 27 -6.93 0.33 1.06
C LYS A 27 -5.61 -0.42 1.24
N LEU A 28 -4.52 0.30 1.45
CA LEU A 28 -3.20 -0.30 1.71
C LEU A 28 -3.21 -1.10 3.02
N ALA A 29 -3.80 -0.56 4.09
CA ALA A 29 -3.93 -1.26 5.35
C ALA A 29 -4.75 -2.55 5.20
N ALA A 30 -5.92 -2.48 4.56
CA ALA A 30 -6.78 -3.64 4.32
C ALA A 30 -6.07 -4.72 3.50
N VAL A 31 -5.37 -4.34 2.43
CA VAL A 31 -4.60 -5.30 1.62
C VAL A 31 -3.43 -5.88 2.40
N LYS A 32 -2.70 -5.08 3.21
CA LYS A 32 -1.61 -5.60 4.06
C LYS A 32 -2.12 -6.61 5.07
N THR A 33 -3.23 -6.31 5.76
CA THR A 33 -3.86 -7.24 6.71
C THR A 33 -4.30 -8.53 6.03
N PHE A 34 -4.89 -8.44 4.83
CA PHE A 34 -5.26 -9.61 4.04
C PHE A 34 -4.04 -10.46 3.70
N ILE A 35 -2.94 -9.84 3.25
CA ILE A 35 -1.75 -10.58 2.85
C ILE A 35 -1.01 -11.18 4.05
N SER A 36 -1.01 -10.52 5.21
CA SER A 36 -0.40 -11.08 6.43
C SER A 36 -1.08 -12.36 6.93
N GLY A 37 -2.30 -12.65 6.47
CA GLY A 37 -3.01 -13.89 6.79
C GLY A 37 -2.54 -15.11 6.00
N PHE A 38 -1.71 -14.95 4.96
CA PHE A 38 -1.17 -16.10 4.23
C PHE A 38 -0.01 -16.73 4.99
N ASN A 39 -0.04 -18.06 5.13
CA ASN A 39 1.12 -18.82 5.60
C ASN A 39 2.22 -18.76 4.54
N CYS A 40 3.29 -18.05 4.85
CA CYS A 40 4.50 -18.01 4.04
C CYS A 40 5.26 -19.33 4.20
N ASN A 41 5.52 -20.04 3.11
CA ASN A 41 6.11 -21.39 3.15
C ASN A 41 7.59 -21.39 3.54
N GLU A 42 8.38 -20.47 2.97
CA GLU A 42 9.82 -20.48 3.20
C GLU A 42 10.43 -19.08 3.00
N PRO A 43 11.34 -18.63 3.89
CA PRO A 43 12.15 -17.46 3.63
C PRO A 43 13.07 -17.74 2.43
N HIS A 44 12.95 -16.94 1.38
CA HIS A 44 13.90 -16.98 0.27
C HIS A 44 15.29 -16.63 0.80
N TYR A 45 16.32 -17.39 0.38
CA TYR A 45 17.71 -17.13 0.73
C TYR A 45 18.12 -15.76 0.19
N CYS A 46 18.05 -14.75 1.06
CA CYS A 46 18.42 -13.40 0.70
C CYS A 46 19.86 -13.16 1.16
N ARG A 47 20.74 -12.88 0.20
CA ARG A 47 22.12 -12.45 0.45
C ARG A 47 22.11 -10.98 0.88
N GLY A 48 21.49 -10.67 2.03
CA GLY A 48 21.25 -9.31 2.53
C GLY A 48 20.23 -9.24 3.69
N LYS A 49 20.01 -8.04 4.26
CA LYS A 49 19.15 -7.81 5.45
C LYS A 49 17.64 -8.01 5.23
N THR A 50 17.18 -8.14 4.00
CA THR A 50 15.74 -8.19 3.69
C THR A 50 15.29 -9.64 3.59
N LYS A 51 14.36 -10.07 4.45
CA LYS A 51 13.75 -11.41 4.36
C LYS A 51 12.59 -11.34 3.36
N THR A 52 12.78 -11.91 2.18
CA THR A 52 11.69 -12.09 1.22
C THR A 52 11.10 -13.47 1.45
N TYR A 53 9.79 -13.60 1.56
CA TYR A 53 9.14 -14.89 1.75
C TYR A 53 8.41 -15.30 0.48
N TYR A 54 8.54 -16.56 0.10
CA TYR A 54 7.74 -17.09 -1.00
C TYR A 54 6.33 -17.45 -0.52
N LEU A 55 5.36 -17.03 -1.32
CA LEU A 55 4.01 -17.60 -1.29
C LEU A 55 4.01 -18.93 -2.03
N ALA A 56 3.03 -19.80 -1.73
CA ALA A 56 2.86 -21.04 -2.48
C ALA A 56 2.77 -20.77 -3.98
N ALA A 57 3.39 -21.60 -4.82
CA ALA A 57 3.44 -21.42 -6.27
C ALA A 57 2.05 -21.34 -6.92
N GLU A 58 1.04 -21.92 -6.27
CA GLU A 58 -0.35 -21.88 -6.72
C GLU A 58 -1.01 -20.51 -6.56
N LEU A 59 -0.51 -19.67 -5.66
CA LEU A 59 -1.01 -18.33 -5.32
C LEU A 59 -0.34 -17.28 -6.21
N SER A 60 -0.87 -17.11 -7.42
CA SER A 60 -0.46 -16.01 -8.29
C SER A 60 -1.07 -14.68 -7.83
N ILE A 61 -0.40 -13.57 -8.14
CA ILE A 61 -0.90 -12.21 -7.85
C ILE A 61 -2.32 -12.00 -8.37
N ASN A 62 -2.67 -12.59 -9.52
CA ASN A 62 -4.03 -12.55 -10.06
C ASN A 62 -5.04 -13.20 -9.12
N LYS A 63 -4.74 -14.41 -8.65
CA LYS A 63 -5.63 -15.15 -7.74
C LYS A 63 -5.80 -14.41 -6.43
N ILE A 64 -4.70 -13.92 -5.85
CA ILE A 64 -4.73 -13.14 -4.59
C ILE A 64 -5.59 -11.88 -4.75
N TRP A 65 -5.43 -11.16 -5.86
CA TRP A 65 -6.24 -9.98 -6.17
C TRP A 65 -7.73 -10.32 -6.31
N HIS A 66 -8.06 -11.40 -7.03
CA HIS A 66 -9.45 -11.86 -7.16
C HIS A 66 -10.05 -12.27 -5.81
N MET A 67 -9.31 -13.01 -4.99
CA MET A 67 -9.75 -13.43 -3.65
C MET A 67 -10.03 -12.22 -2.76
N TYR A 68 -9.13 -11.23 -2.74
CA TYR A 68 -9.32 -10.00 -1.99
C TYR A 68 -10.55 -9.23 -2.47
N ASN A 69 -10.65 -8.95 -3.78
CA ASN A 69 -11.75 -8.14 -4.32
C ASN A 69 -13.12 -8.84 -4.22
N ALA A 70 -13.16 -10.17 -4.14
CA ALA A 70 -14.39 -10.93 -3.90
C ALA A 70 -14.91 -10.73 -2.46
N GLN A 71 -14.01 -10.55 -1.49
CA GLN A 71 -14.34 -10.36 -0.07
C GLN A 71 -14.45 -8.89 0.33
N ALA A 72 -13.74 -8.00 -0.36
CA ALA A 72 -13.67 -6.59 -0.03
C ALA A 72 -14.96 -5.84 -0.34
N ALA A 73 -15.36 -4.96 0.58
CA ALA A 73 -16.42 -3.98 0.36
C ALA A 73 -16.11 -3.07 -0.84
N ASN A 74 -17.14 -2.56 -1.51
CA ASN A 74 -17.00 -1.81 -2.78
C ASN A 74 -16.04 -0.60 -2.68
N ASN A 75 -15.97 0.06 -1.52
CA ASN A 75 -15.06 1.16 -1.24
C ASN A 75 -13.59 0.72 -1.10
N LEU A 76 -13.33 -0.51 -0.69
CA LEU A 76 -11.99 -1.06 -0.43
C LEU A 76 -11.42 -1.91 -1.58
N LYS A 77 -12.20 -2.11 -2.66
CA LYS A 77 -11.71 -2.75 -3.88
C LYS A 77 -10.53 -1.97 -4.48
N VAL A 78 -9.53 -2.71 -4.95
CA VAL A 78 -8.29 -2.15 -5.52
C VAL A 78 -8.04 -2.71 -6.90
N LYS A 79 -7.20 -1.99 -7.67
CA LYS A 79 -6.65 -2.49 -8.93
C LYS A 79 -5.53 -3.49 -8.64
N LYS A 80 -5.32 -4.46 -9.54
CA LYS A 80 -4.23 -5.44 -9.44
C LYS A 80 -2.86 -4.81 -9.19
N ALA A 81 -2.59 -3.63 -9.76
CA ALA A 81 -1.34 -2.90 -9.58
C ALA A 81 -0.98 -2.63 -8.11
N TYR A 82 -1.96 -2.56 -7.22
CA TYR A 82 -1.72 -2.41 -5.77
C TYR A 82 -0.90 -3.56 -5.21
N PHE A 83 -1.16 -4.79 -5.64
CA PHE A 83 -0.45 -5.98 -5.16
C PHE A 83 0.98 -6.10 -5.70
N ARG A 84 1.35 -5.32 -6.73
CA ARG A 84 2.71 -5.32 -7.31
C ARG A 84 3.68 -4.41 -6.56
N ASN A 85 3.17 -3.37 -5.93
CA ASN A 85 3.96 -2.32 -5.28
C ASN A 85 3.99 -2.42 -3.75
N ILE A 86 3.36 -3.44 -3.17
CA ILE A 86 3.44 -3.69 -1.73
C ILE A 86 4.80 -4.34 -1.47
N GLN A 87 5.76 -3.54 -1.00
CA GLN A 87 6.96 -4.07 -0.38
C GLN A 87 6.58 -4.67 0.97
N TYR A 88 6.82 -5.97 1.10
CA TYR A 88 6.63 -6.68 2.35
C TYR A 88 7.68 -6.24 3.37
N ALA A 89 7.23 -5.78 4.54
CA ALA A 89 8.04 -5.80 5.75
C ALA A 89 7.54 -7.00 6.55
N PHE A 90 8.18 -8.16 6.34
CA PHE A 90 8.03 -9.33 7.21
C PHE A 90 9.17 -9.31 8.22
#